data_AF-A0A6A6UXY6-F1
#
_entry.id   AF-A0A6A6UXY6-F1
#
_cell.length_a   1.000
_cell.length_b   1.000
_cell.length_c   1.000
_cell.angle_alpha   90.00
_cell.angle_beta   90.00
_cell.angle_gamma   90.00
#
_symmetry.space_group_name_H-M   'P 1'
#
loop_
_entity.id
_entity.type
_entity.pdbx_description
1 polymer ?
#
loop_
_entity_poly.entity_id
_entity_poly.type
_entity_poly.pdbx_seq_one_letter_code
_entity_poly.pdbx_strand_id
1 'polypeptide(L)'
;MSTIASPRPSSSIRSPSSTRTSLDTSTRPPGSTRRNRAALRDYYGLKAAKQDGQRISEESTRTELGPEVEEETLTELDKEGFDAEAYVNSVLATSGLSEVLRVEASLVSQIRNLDSDRKSLVYDNYSKLLAATSTIRRMRTNMDPMTPATHTLSPAISHIAETAAALSSSKHAASTGQKGVAIRVEGAEDGSTEGERKAKERETVRWVLDTPRRLTALNAEGKEKEAEKEWAEISKILDKWNKVPGVKELRATCEDIMRDGEESGAD
;
A
#
# COMPACT_ATOMS: atom_id res chain seq x y z
N MET A 1 8.95 36.74 -62.10
CA MET A 1 10.31 36.33 -61.67
C MET A 1 10.86 37.44 -60.80
N SER A 2 10.84 37.27 -59.47
CA SER A 2 11.44 38.24 -58.54
C SER A 2 12.09 37.48 -57.39
N THR A 3 13.40 37.66 -57.30
CA THR A 3 14.32 37.23 -56.26
C THR A 3 14.22 38.17 -55.05
N ILE A 4 13.88 37.66 -53.87
CA ILE A 4 14.24 38.31 -52.60
C ILE A 4 14.79 37.23 -51.67
N ALA A 5 16.10 37.27 -51.50
CA ALA A 5 16.83 36.61 -50.43
C ALA A 5 16.49 37.30 -49.10
N SER A 6 16.31 36.53 -48.03
CA SER A 6 16.22 37.05 -46.66
C SER A 6 17.23 36.34 -45.76
N PRO A 7 17.93 37.09 -44.89
CA PRO A 7 19.08 36.59 -44.14
C PRO A 7 18.67 35.87 -42.85
N ARG A 8 19.37 34.78 -42.54
CA ARG A 8 19.28 34.09 -41.24
C ARG A 8 19.81 34.99 -40.12
N PRO A 9 19.09 35.17 -38.99
CA PRO A 9 19.67 35.77 -37.80
C PRO A 9 20.48 34.71 -37.03
N SER A 10 21.78 34.97 -36.89
CA SER A 10 22.66 34.28 -35.93
C SER A 10 22.39 34.80 -34.52
N SER A 11 21.88 33.97 -33.62
CA SER A 11 21.89 34.24 -32.17
C SER A 11 22.94 33.37 -31.50
N SER A 12 24.04 34.03 -31.14
CA SER A 12 25.09 33.51 -30.29
C SER A 12 24.53 33.29 -28.88
N ILE A 13 24.46 32.04 -28.42
CA ILE A 13 24.11 31.72 -27.03
C ILE A 13 25.38 31.24 -26.34
N ARG A 14 25.90 32.18 -25.57
CA ARG A 14 26.97 32.11 -24.57
C ARG A 14 26.74 30.94 -23.60
N SER A 15 27.70 30.03 -23.54
CA SER A 15 27.74 28.94 -22.55
C SER A 15 27.83 29.49 -21.11
N PRO A 16 27.02 29.01 -20.16
CA PRO A 16 27.30 29.23 -18.74
C PRO A 16 28.38 28.24 -18.28
N SER A 17 29.47 28.83 -17.79
CA SER A 17 30.62 28.17 -17.19
C SER A 17 30.19 27.36 -15.96
N SER A 18 30.52 26.06 -15.97
CA SER A 18 30.44 25.18 -14.81
C SER A 18 31.38 25.66 -13.71
N THR A 19 30.80 26.06 -12.58
CA THR A 19 31.46 25.97 -11.30
C THR A 19 30.54 25.21 -10.35
N ARG A 20 31.16 24.49 -9.41
CA ARG A 20 30.58 23.63 -8.36
C ARG A 20 30.58 22.12 -8.67
N THR A 21 31.78 21.59 -8.90
CA THR A 21 32.12 20.24 -8.45
C THR A 21 32.56 20.34 -6.98
N SER A 22 31.65 20.06 -6.06
CA SER A 22 32.03 19.77 -4.68
C SER A 22 32.62 18.36 -4.64
N LEU A 23 33.93 18.32 -4.41
CA LEU A 23 34.66 17.13 -3.99
C LEU A 23 34.07 16.65 -2.65
N ASP A 24 33.45 15.48 -2.64
CA ASP A 24 33.42 14.64 -1.44
C ASP A 24 34.31 13.44 -1.73
N THR A 25 35.56 13.56 -1.29
CA THR A 25 36.50 12.45 -1.21
C THR A 25 36.20 11.73 0.09
N SER A 26 35.31 10.73 0.02
CA SER A 26 35.17 9.76 1.10
C SER A 26 35.95 8.52 0.72
N THR A 27 37.09 8.34 1.37
CA THR A 27 37.93 7.13 1.37
C THR A 27 37.07 5.89 1.58
N ARG A 28 36.78 5.14 0.50
CA ARG A 28 36.09 3.85 0.55
C ARG A 28 37.01 2.74 0.04
N PRO A 29 37.12 1.59 0.75
CA PRO A 29 38.06 0.54 0.38
C PRO A 29 37.68 -0.11 -0.96
N PRO A 30 38.65 -0.70 -1.70
CA PRO A 30 38.50 -1.17 -3.10
C PRO A 30 37.63 -2.43 -3.29
N GLY A 31 36.76 -2.78 -2.33
CA GLY A 31 35.95 -4.00 -2.37
C GLY A 31 34.53 -3.86 -2.95
N SER A 32 34.05 -2.65 -3.26
CA SER A 32 32.63 -2.43 -3.61
C SER A 32 32.32 -2.33 -5.10
N THR A 33 33.31 -2.18 -5.98
CA THR A 33 33.07 -2.02 -7.43
C THR A 33 32.50 -3.29 -8.06
N ARG A 34 32.96 -4.47 -7.63
CA ARG A 34 32.42 -5.77 -8.07
C ARG A 34 30.97 -6.01 -7.61
N ARG A 35 30.64 -5.60 -6.37
CA ARG A 35 29.28 -5.74 -5.82
C ARG A 35 28.30 -4.80 -6.51
N ASN A 36 28.73 -3.57 -6.83
CA ASN A 36 27.91 -2.62 -7.57
C ASN A 36 27.66 -3.09 -9.02
N ARG A 37 28.66 -3.71 -9.67
CA ARG A 37 28.51 -4.28 -11.02
C ARG A 37 27.53 -5.46 -11.03
N ALA A 38 27.57 -6.34 -10.03
CA ALA A 38 26.61 -7.43 -9.88
C ALA A 38 25.17 -6.90 -9.68
N ALA A 39 24.99 -5.93 -8.78
CA ALA A 39 23.69 -5.32 -8.53
C ALA A 39 23.09 -4.63 -9.78
N LEU A 40 23.94 -4.00 -10.61
CA LEU A 40 23.51 -3.42 -11.88
C LEU A 40 23.11 -4.51 -12.90
N ARG A 41 23.84 -5.63 -12.95
CA ARG A 41 23.48 -6.77 -13.82
C ARG A 41 22.15 -7.40 -13.43
N ASP A 42 21.86 -7.49 -12.14
CA ASP A 42 20.59 -7.99 -11.62
C ASP A 42 19.45 -7.00 -11.90
N TYR A 43 19.69 -5.69 -11.71
CA TYR A 43 18.72 -4.64 -12.01
C TYR A 43 18.33 -4.56 -13.51
N TYR A 44 19.29 -4.83 -14.40
CA TYR A 44 19.06 -4.86 -15.84
C TYR A 44 18.75 -6.26 -16.39
N GLY A 45 18.59 -7.29 -15.53
CA GLY A 45 18.15 -8.63 -15.93
C GLY A 45 19.13 -9.40 -16.83
N LEU A 46 20.38 -8.96 -16.95
CA LEU A 46 21.38 -9.50 -17.89
C LEU A 46 21.80 -10.95 -17.57
N LYS A 47 21.53 -11.44 -16.35
CA LYS A 47 21.82 -12.82 -15.94
C LYS A 47 20.68 -13.80 -16.26
N ALA A 48 19.44 -13.32 -16.39
CA ALA A 48 18.28 -14.17 -16.68
C ALA A 48 18.27 -14.68 -18.14
N ALA A 49 18.94 -13.96 -19.06
CA ALA A 49 19.04 -14.35 -20.47
C ALA A 49 19.84 -15.64 -20.74
N LYS A 50 20.62 -16.16 -19.76
CA LYS A 50 21.35 -17.44 -19.88
C LYS A 50 20.64 -18.65 -19.25
N GLN A 51 19.52 -18.47 -18.50
CA GLN A 51 18.84 -19.61 -17.84
C GLN A 51 17.50 -20.02 -18.49
N ASP A 52 16.83 -19.14 -19.25
CA ASP A 52 15.56 -19.46 -19.93
C ASP A 52 15.71 -19.66 -21.46
N GLY A 53 16.81 -20.29 -21.89
CA GLY A 53 17.18 -20.44 -23.30
C GLY A 53 16.59 -21.65 -24.04
N GLN A 54 15.52 -22.29 -23.56
CA GLN A 54 14.82 -23.33 -24.32
C GLN A 54 13.44 -22.81 -24.74
N ARG A 55 13.30 -22.56 -26.05
CA ARG A 55 12.15 -22.03 -26.80
C ARG A 55 12.14 -20.51 -26.96
N ILE A 56 12.86 -20.00 -27.96
CA ILE A 56 12.34 -19.69 -29.30
C ILE A 56 13.54 -19.37 -30.18
N SER A 57 13.62 -20.07 -31.31
CA SER A 57 14.57 -19.94 -32.40
C SER A 57 14.45 -18.59 -33.10
N GLU A 58 15.58 -17.93 -33.34
CA GLU A 58 15.96 -17.33 -34.63
C GLU A 58 17.47 -17.00 -34.63
N GLU A 59 18.22 -17.99 -35.12
CA GLU A 59 19.42 -17.88 -35.96
C GLU A 59 20.29 -16.60 -35.88
N SER A 60 21.43 -16.73 -35.22
CA SER A 60 22.66 -16.06 -35.67
C SER A 60 23.82 -17.04 -35.55
N THR A 61 24.17 -17.64 -36.68
CA THR A 61 25.29 -18.55 -36.87
C THR A 61 26.61 -17.86 -36.54
N ARG A 62 27.13 -18.07 -35.34
CA ARG A 62 28.52 -17.76 -34.99
C ARG A 62 29.29 -19.06 -34.83
N THR A 63 30.14 -19.30 -35.82
CA THR A 63 31.12 -20.38 -35.95
C THR A 63 31.67 -20.86 -34.60
N GLU A 64 31.36 -22.10 -34.24
CA GLU A 64 32.05 -22.85 -33.18
C GLU A 64 33.49 -23.12 -33.61
N LEU A 65 34.47 -22.59 -32.86
CA LEU A 65 35.83 -23.10 -32.72
C LEU A 65 36.51 -22.36 -31.54
N GLY A 66 36.70 -23.04 -30.38
CA GLY A 66 37.65 -22.62 -29.34
C GLY A 66 37.15 -22.81 -27.89
N PRO A 67 37.98 -23.34 -26.97
CA PRO A 67 37.56 -23.70 -25.61
C PRO A 67 37.31 -22.45 -24.76
N GLU A 68 36.37 -22.61 -23.80
CA GLU A 68 35.97 -21.61 -22.81
C GLU A 68 37.14 -20.87 -22.16
N VAL A 69 37.21 -19.57 -22.44
CA VAL A 69 37.75 -18.56 -21.52
C VAL A 69 36.64 -17.52 -21.33
N GLU A 70 35.50 -17.96 -20.81
CA GLU A 70 34.40 -17.08 -20.34
C GLU A 70 34.70 -16.55 -18.92
N GLU A 71 35.90 -16.04 -18.69
CA GLU A 71 36.16 -15.08 -17.62
C GLU A 71 36.23 -13.71 -18.32
N GLU A 72 35.23 -12.84 -18.10
CA GLU A 72 35.26 -11.40 -18.42
C GLU A 72 36.40 -10.74 -17.60
N THR A 73 37.63 -11.13 -17.87
CA THR A 73 38.83 -10.39 -17.55
C THR A 73 38.68 -9.05 -18.24
N LEU A 74 38.80 -7.96 -17.47
CA LEU A 74 38.96 -6.63 -18.04
C LEU A 74 39.95 -6.78 -19.18
N THR A 75 39.54 -6.45 -20.40
CA THR A 75 40.46 -6.50 -21.53
C THR A 75 41.65 -5.64 -21.14
N GLU A 76 42.86 -5.95 -21.62
CA GLU A 76 44.05 -5.19 -21.18
C GLU A 76 43.92 -3.67 -21.44
N LEU A 77 43.03 -3.31 -22.36
CA LEU A 77 42.59 -1.98 -22.75
C LEU A 77 41.74 -1.27 -21.67
N ASP A 78 41.04 -2.01 -20.80
CA ASP A 78 40.14 -1.49 -19.76
C ASP A 78 40.84 -1.34 -18.38
N LYS A 79 42.15 -1.61 -18.30
CA LYS A 79 42.92 -1.52 -17.05
C LYS A 79 43.11 -0.05 -16.64
N GLU A 80 43.02 0.23 -15.34
CA GLU A 80 43.36 1.55 -14.80
C GLU A 80 44.84 1.86 -15.08
N GLY A 81 45.14 3.04 -15.65
CA GLY A 81 46.50 3.40 -16.05
C GLY A 81 46.98 2.79 -17.36
N PHE A 82 46.06 2.39 -18.26
CA PHE A 82 46.38 1.91 -19.60
C PHE A 82 47.32 2.86 -20.36
N ASP A 83 48.46 2.32 -20.81
CA ASP A 83 49.42 3.00 -21.68
C ASP A 83 49.29 2.46 -23.11
N ALA A 84 48.77 3.31 -23.99
CA ALA A 84 48.54 2.97 -25.39
C ALA A 84 49.84 2.70 -26.16
N GLU A 85 50.91 3.45 -25.88
CA GLU A 85 52.18 3.29 -26.60
C GLU A 85 52.85 1.97 -26.21
N ALA A 86 52.92 1.65 -24.92
CA ALA A 86 53.44 0.38 -24.44
C ALA A 86 52.62 -0.80 -24.99
N TYR A 87 51.29 -0.68 -25.04
CA TYR A 87 50.43 -1.72 -25.60
C TYR A 87 50.70 -1.95 -27.09
N VAL A 88 50.71 -0.89 -27.90
CA VAL A 88 51.00 -1.00 -29.35
C VAL A 88 52.39 -1.56 -29.59
N ASN A 89 53.40 -1.08 -28.86
CA ASN A 89 54.77 -1.58 -28.98
C ASN A 89 54.86 -3.07 -28.63
N SER A 90 54.16 -3.52 -27.59
CA SER A 90 54.11 -4.93 -27.21
C SER A 90 53.47 -5.79 -28.33
N VAL A 91 52.33 -5.36 -28.87
CA VAL A 91 51.64 -6.03 -29.98
C VAL A 91 52.54 -6.11 -31.22
N LEU A 92 53.19 -5.02 -31.62
CA LEU A 92 54.10 -5.02 -32.77
C LEU A 92 55.36 -5.87 -32.55
N ALA A 93 55.83 -5.99 -31.31
CA ALA A 93 57.00 -6.80 -30.97
C ALA A 93 56.70 -8.30 -30.91
N THR A 94 55.48 -8.69 -30.52
CA THR A 94 55.12 -10.11 -30.30
C THR A 94 54.30 -10.73 -31.41
N SER A 95 53.58 -9.94 -32.21
CA SER A 95 52.62 -10.45 -33.20
C SER A 95 53.07 -10.23 -34.65
N GLY A 96 52.64 -11.14 -35.53
CA GLY A 96 52.89 -11.02 -36.97
C GLY A 96 51.94 -10.02 -37.65
N LEU A 97 52.27 -9.56 -38.86
CA LEU A 97 51.47 -8.57 -39.61
C LEU A 97 49.98 -8.96 -39.73
N SER A 98 49.67 -10.24 -39.99
CA SER A 98 48.30 -10.73 -40.09
C SER A 98 47.53 -10.61 -38.76
N GLU A 99 48.19 -10.84 -37.64
CA GLU A 99 47.61 -10.69 -36.30
C GLU A 99 47.39 -9.22 -35.96
N VAL A 100 48.35 -8.35 -36.29
CA VAL A 100 48.21 -6.90 -36.13
C VAL A 100 46.98 -6.38 -36.87
N LEU A 101 46.79 -6.77 -38.14
CA LEU A 101 45.62 -6.39 -38.92
C LEU A 101 44.31 -6.93 -38.33
N ARG A 102 44.33 -8.14 -37.76
CA ARG A 102 43.16 -8.71 -37.08
C ARG A 102 42.82 -7.94 -35.80
N VAL A 103 43.83 -7.53 -35.03
CA VAL A 103 43.66 -6.71 -33.84
C VAL A 103 43.09 -5.34 -34.22
N GLU A 104 43.63 -4.69 -35.26
CA GLU A 104 43.10 -3.43 -35.78
C GLU A 104 41.63 -3.55 -36.18
N ALA A 105 41.28 -4.54 -37.01
CA ALA A 105 39.90 -4.76 -37.43
C ALA A 105 38.95 -5.01 -36.25
N SER A 106 39.41 -5.75 -35.24
CA SER A 106 38.67 -5.98 -33.99
C SER A 106 38.45 -4.69 -33.22
N LEU A 107 39.50 -3.87 -33.04
CA LEU A 107 39.42 -2.59 -32.34
C LEU A 107 38.49 -1.60 -33.06
N VAL A 108 38.56 -1.51 -34.39
CA VAL A 108 37.66 -0.66 -35.18
C VAL A 108 36.20 -1.09 -35.00
N SER A 109 35.93 -2.40 -34.96
CA SER A 109 34.60 -2.93 -34.67
C SER A 109 34.14 -2.58 -33.26
N GLN A 110 35.00 -2.76 -32.25
CA GLN A 110 34.72 -2.43 -30.87
C GLN A 110 34.43 -0.94 -30.67
N ILE A 111 35.19 -0.05 -31.32
CA ILE A 111 34.97 1.41 -31.28
C ILE A 111 33.56 1.75 -31.80
N ARG A 112 33.13 1.14 -32.91
CA ARG A 112 31.79 1.37 -33.47
C ARG A 112 30.69 0.85 -32.55
N ASN A 113 30.89 -0.31 -31.94
CA ASN A 113 29.94 -0.87 -30.98
C ASN A 113 29.84 0.01 -29.74
N LEU A 114 30.97 0.47 -29.19
CA LEU A 114 31.01 1.40 -28.04
C LEU A 114 30.30 2.72 -28.33
N ASP A 115 30.42 3.27 -29.54
CA ASP A 115 29.70 4.47 -29.94
C ASP A 115 28.18 4.22 -30.02
N SER A 116 27.77 3.06 -30.55
CA SER A 116 26.36 2.64 -30.56
C SER A 116 25.81 2.47 -29.15
N ASP A 117 26.55 1.80 -28.27
CA ASP A 117 26.16 1.57 -26.88
C ASP A 117 26.06 2.89 -26.11
N ARG A 118 27.02 3.81 -26.32
CA ARG A 118 26.98 5.16 -25.76
C ARG A 118 25.71 5.90 -26.21
N LYS A 119 25.37 5.84 -27.50
CA LYS A 119 24.14 6.46 -28.02
C LYS A 119 22.91 5.84 -27.37
N SER A 120 22.84 4.52 -27.31
CA SER A 120 21.74 3.78 -26.68
C SER A 120 21.54 4.21 -25.21
N LEU A 121 22.62 4.27 -24.42
CA LEU A 121 22.57 4.74 -23.03
C LEU A 121 22.05 6.17 -22.90
N VAL A 122 22.46 7.06 -23.81
CA VAL A 122 21.99 8.44 -23.83
C VAL A 122 20.49 8.49 -24.15
N TYR A 123 20.01 7.73 -25.14
CA TYR A 123 18.58 7.64 -25.46
C TYR A 123 17.76 7.05 -24.31
N ASP A 124 18.27 6.02 -23.64
CA ASP A 124 17.62 5.43 -22.47
C ASP A 124 17.55 6.42 -21.31
N ASN A 125 18.60 7.19 -21.07
CA ASN A 125 18.58 8.19 -20.00
C ASN A 125 17.62 9.34 -20.32
N TYR A 126 17.66 9.87 -21.55
CA TYR A 126 16.74 10.92 -21.97
C TYR A 126 15.29 10.46 -21.99
N SER A 127 15.00 9.25 -22.46
CA SER A 127 13.64 8.70 -22.46
C SER A 127 13.12 8.52 -21.03
N LYS A 128 13.95 8.05 -20.09
CA LYS A 128 13.61 7.97 -18.66
C LYS A 128 13.35 9.35 -18.05
N LEU A 129 14.17 10.35 -18.36
CA LEU A 129 13.96 11.72 -17.88
C LEU A 129 12.67 12.32 -18.43
N LEU A 130 12.40 12.11 -19.72
CA LEU A 130 11.18 12.57 -20.37
C LEU A 130 9.95 11.87 -19.78
N ALA A 131 10.04 10.55 -19.54
CA ALA A 131 8.99 9.78 -18.87
C ALA A 131 8.72 10.30 -17.46
N ALA A 132 9.76 10.53 -16.65
CA ALA A 132 9.64 11.11 -15.31
C ALA A 132 8.98 12.50 -15.35
N THR A 133 9.41 13.36 -16.28
CA THR A 133 8.83 14.70 -16.46
C THR A 133 7.35 14.61 -16.87
N SER A 134 7.00 13.68 -17.76
CA SER A 134 5.60 13.44 -18.15
C SER A 134 4.76 12.95 -16.97
N THR A 135 5.34 12.13 -16.08
CA THR A 135 4.67 11.65 -14.87
C THR A 135 4.44 12.79 -13.88
N ILE A 136 5.45 13.64 -13.65
CA ILE A 136 5.28 14.84 -12.81
C ILE A 136 4.17 15.74 -13.38
N ARG A 137 4.14 15.93 -14.70
CA ARG A 137 3.07 16.70 -15.36
C ARG A 137 1.70 16.09 -15.12
N ARG A 138 1.54 14.77 -15.31
CA ARG A 138 0.28 14.05 -15.03
C ARG A 138 -0.12 14.14 -13.56
N MET A 139 0.81 13.98 -12.63
CA MET A 139 0.55 14.13 -11.20
C MET A 139 0.05 15.53 -10.89
N ARG A 140 0.67 16.57 -11.46
CA ARG A 140 0.24 17.95 -11.30
C ARG A 140 -1.16 18.19 -11.87
N THR A 141 -1.44 17.75 -13.10
CA THR A 141 -2.76 17.95 -13.72
C THR A 141 -3.87 17.18 -13.02
N ASN A 142 -3.56 16.06 -12.36
CA ASN A 142 -4.53 15.30 -11.58
C ASN A 142 -4.69 15.87 -10.15
N MET A 143 -3.69 16.56 -9.62
CA MET A 143 -3.75 17.21 -8.30
C MET A 143 -4.40 18.59 -8.35
N ASP A 144 -4.19 19.38 -9.42
CA ASP A 144 -4.84 20.68 -9.65
C ASP A 144 -6.37 20.65 -9.49
N PRO A 145 -7.12 19.66 -10.01
CA PRO A 145 -8.57 19.55 -9.81
C PRO A 145 -8.97 18.98 -8.44
N MET A 146 -8.05 18.42 -7.65
CA MET A 146 -8.34 17.98 -6.27
C MET A 146 -8.31 19.16 -5.28
N THR A 147 -7.48 20.17 -5.54
CA THR A 147 -7.42 21.42 -4.75
C THR A 147 -8.76 22.17 -4.60
N PRO A 148 -9.61 22.33 -5.63
CA PRO A 148 -10.93 22.93 -5.44
C PRO A 148 -11.88 22.03 -4.67
N ALA A 149 -11.79 20.70 -4.78
CA ALA A 149 -12.63 19.78 -4.00
C ALA A 149 -12.28 19.83 -2.50
N THR A 150 -11.00 19.92 -2.13
CA THR A 150 -10.63 20.13 -0.72
C THR A 150 -11.04 21.52 -0.21
N HIS A 151 -10.99 22.55 -1.07
CA HIS A 151 -11.43 23.90 -0.73
C HIS A 151 -12.97 24.01 -0.58
N THR A 152 -13.77 23.18 -1.25
CA THR A 152 -15.23 23.15 -1.06
C THR A 152 -15.68 22.27 0.11
N LEU A 153 -14.90 21.24 0.46
CA LEU A 153 -15.20 20.35 1.59
C LEU A 153 -15.05 21.05 2.95
N SER A 154 -14.04 21.91 3.14
CA SER A 154 -13.85 22.59 4.42
C SER A 154 -15.04 23.50 4.80
N PRO A 155 -15.56 24.37 3.91
CA PRO A 155 -16.79 25.13 4.14
C PRO A 155 -18.02 24.23 4.35
N ALA A 156 -18.17 23.16 3.55
CA ALA A 156 -19.31 22.26 3.69
C ALA A 156 -19.31 21.55 5.05
N ILE A 157 -18.15 21.09 5.54
CA ILE A 157 -17.99 20.48 6.86
C ILE A 157 -18.28 21.51 7.96
N SER A 158 -17.81 22.75 7.82
CA SER A 158 -18.11 23.81 8.78
C SER A 158 -19.61 24.12 8.87
N HIS A 159 -20.31 24.15 7.73
CA HIS A 159 -21.75 24.35 7.67
C HIS A 159 -22.52 23.16 8.29
N ILE A 160 -22.06 21.93 8.05
CA ILE A 160 -22.64 20.73 8.70
C ILE A 160 -22.42 20.79 10.22
N ALA A 161 -21.24 21.19 10.68
CA ALA A 161 -20.95 21.33 12.11
C ALA A 161 -21.81 22.42 12.77
N GLU A 162 -21.97 23.57 12.11
CA GLU A 162 -22.81 24.67 12.60
C GLU A 162 -24.30 24.27 12.65
N THR A 163 -24.81 23.64 11.58
CA THR A 163 -26.20 23.14 11.56
C THR A 163 -26.44 22.04 12.59
N ALA A 164 -25.49 21.12 12.79
CA ALA A 164 -25.57 20.11 13.84
C ALA A 164 -25.55 20.73 15.24
N ALA A 165 -24.71 21.75 15.48
CA ALA A 165 -24.69 22.50 16.73
C ALA A 165 -26.01 23.26 16.98
N ALA A 166 -26.59 23.87 15.94
CA ALA A 166 -27.90 24.53 16.00
C ALA A 166 -29.03 23.55 16.30
N LEU A 167 -29.03 22.36 15.67
CA LEU A 167 -29.99 21.29 15.95
C LEU A 167 -29.85 20.72 17.37
N SER A 168 -28.61 20.52 17.84
CA SER A 168 -28.33 20.01 19.18
C SER A 168 -28.77 21.00 20.26
N SER A 169 -28.43 22.28 20.10
CA SER A 169 -28.88 23.36 21.00
C SER A 169 -30.39 23.54 20.98
N SER A 170 -31.05 23.46 19.82
CA SER A 170 -32.51 23.45 19.71
C SER A 170 -33.14 22.26 20.45
N LYS A 171 -32.59 21.05 20.28
CA LYS A 171 -33.05 19.84 21.00
C LYS A 171 -32.83 19.95 22.51
N HIS A 172 -31.71 20.53 22.96
CA HIS A 172 -31.43 20.79 24.38
C HIS A 172 -32.33 21.88 24.97
N ALA A 173 -32.64 22.93 24.20
CA ALA A 173 -33.59 23.96 24.59
C ALA A 173 -35.01 23.37 24.71
N ALA A 174 -35.41 22.50 23.78
CA ALA A 174 -36.68 21.79 23.84
C ALA A 174 -36.74 20.75 24.98
N SER A 175 -35.63 20.11 25.35
CA SER A 175 -35.59 19.19 26.51
C SER A 175 -35.53 19.91 27.86
N THR A 176 -35.08 21.17 27.91
CA THR A 176 -35.03 21.96 29.15
C THR A 176 -36.42 22.45 29.59
N GLY A 177 -37.41 22.45 28.69
CA GLY A 177 -38.81 22.75 29.00
C GLY A 177 -39.58 21.61 29.67
N GLN A 178 -39.05 20.38 29.66
CA GLN A 178 -39.71 19.21 30.23
C GLN A 178 -38.91 18.69 31.42
N LYS A 179 -39.28 19.16 32.63
CA LYS A 179 -38.78 18.61 33.90
C LYS A 179 -38.99 17.09 33.92
N GLY A 180 -37.91 16.31 33.86
CA GLY A 180 -37.95 14.88 34.13
C GLY A 180 -36.76 14.09 33.63
N VAL A 181 -35.88 13.73 34.57
CA VAL A 181 -34.85 12.67 34.49
C VAL A 181 -33.61 12.98 33.64
N ALA A 182 -32.51 13.28 34.35
CA ALA A 182 -31.20 13.50 33.79
C ALA A 182 -30.65 12.24 33.09
N ILE A 183 -30.56 12.28 31.76
CA ILE A 183 -29.66 11.42 30.99
C ILE A 183 -28.55 12.33 30.46
N ARG A 184 -27.45 12.36 31.20
CA ARG A 184 -26.20 13.00 30.78
C ARG A 184 -25.54 12.08 29.76
N VAL A 185 -25.68 12.39 28.48
CA VAL A 185 -24.92 11.74 27.40
C VAL A 185 -23.66 12.56 27.19
N GLU A 186 -22.57 12.15 27.85
CA GLU A 186 -21.24 12.64 27.51
C GLU A 186 -20.68 11.80 26.36
N GLY A 187 -20.21 12.50 25.33
CA GLY A 187 -19.07 12.14 24.49
C GLY A 187 -19.10 10.76 23.84
N ALA A 188 -19.53 10.73 22.58
CA ALA A 188 -19.08 9.70 21.66
C ALA A 188 -17.58 9.90 21.41
N GLU A 189 -16.77 8.92 21.80
CA GLU A 189 -15.57 8.41 21.11
C GLU A 189 -14.98 7.27 21.96
N ASP A 190 -14.66 6.15 21.33
CA ASP A 190 -14.20 4.85 21.89
C ASP A 190 -15.22 3.94 22.62
N GLY A 191 -15.86 3.03 21.87
CA GLY A 191 -16.42 1.81 22.48
C GLY A 191 -17.65 1.18 21.82
N SER A 192 -17.60 0.85 20.52
CA SER A 192 -18.69 0.12 19.83
C SER A 192 -19.07 -1.22 20.50
N THR A 193 -18.19 -1.81 21.32
CA THR A 193 -18.39 -3.11 21.97
C THR A 193 -19.09 -3.01 23.34
N GLU A 194 -18.96 -1.89 24.05
CA GLU A 194 -19.51 -1.67 25.39
C GLU A 194 -21.03 -1.41 25.32
N GLY A 195 -21.46 -0.63 24.32
CA GLY A 195 -22.87 -0.34 24.08
C GLY A 195 -23.68 -1.58 23.69
N GLU A 196 -23.12 -2.43 22.82
CA GLU A 196 -23.74 -3.69 22.42
C GLU A 196 -23.85 -4.69 23.58
N ARG A 197 -22.81 -4.78 24.44
CA ARG A 197 -22.87 -5.62 25.64
C ARG A 197 -23.98 -5.17 26.59
N LYS A 198 -24.06 -3.87 26.88
CA LYS A 198 -25.12 -3.29 27.72
C LYS A 198 -26.50 -3.44 27.10
N ALA A 199 -26.63 -3.39 25.77
CA ALA A 199 -27.89 -3.67 25.09
C ALA A 199 -28.32 -5.12 25.27
N LYS A 200 -27.41 -6.08 25.07
CA LYS A 200 -27.66 -7.52 25.28
C LYS A 200 -28.01 -7.83 26.73
N GLU A 201 -27.33 -7.23 27.70
CA GLU A 201 -27.65 -7.36 29.13
C GLU A 201 -29.05 -6.81 29.47
N ARG A 202 -29.46 -5.70 28.84
CA ARG A 202 -30.81 -5.15 29.02
C ARG A 202 -31.89 -6.04 28.42
N GLU A 203 -31.60 -6.69 27.30
CA GLU A 203 -32.52 -7.63 26.66
C GLU A 203 -32.70 -8.89 27.49
N THR A 204 -31.63 -9.44 28.08
CA THR A 204 -31.74 -10.60 28.97
C THR A 204 -32.51 -10.25 30.23
N VAL A 205 -32.28 -9.08 30.83
CA VAL A 205 -33.07 -8.60 31.98
C VAL A 205 -34.54 -8.39 31.60
N ARG A 206 -34.83 -7.80 30.44
CA ARG A 206 -36.19 -7.62 29.95
C ARG A 206 -36.90 -8.96 29.73
N TRP A 207 -36.20 -9.95 29.20
CA TRP A 207 -36.72 -11.29 28.99
C TRP A 207 -37.04 -11.99 30.31
N VAL A 208 -36.19 -11.86 31.33
CA VAL A 208 -36.42 -12.40 32.67
C VAL A 208 -37.59 -11.70 33.38
N LEU A 209 -37.79 -10.40 33.19
CA LEU A 209 -38.91 -9.67 33.78
C LEU A 209 -40.26 -10.01 33.11
N ASP A 210 -40.26 -10.48 31.87
CA ASP A 210 -41.47 -10.85 31.13
C ASP A 210 -41.92 -12.30 31.41
N THR A 211 -41.15 -13.04 32.20
CA THR A 211 -41.40 -14.44 32.57
C THR A 211 -42.75 -14.73 33.21
N PRO A 212 -43.28 -13.95 34.18
CA PRO A 212 -44.60 -14.23 34.75
C PRO A 212 -45.70 -14.18 33.68
N ARG A 213 -45.62 -13.24 32.72
CA ARG A 213 -46.59 -13.15 31.62
C ARG A 213 -46.53 -14.37 30.71
N ARG A 214 -45.31 -14.81 30.39
CA ARG A 214 -45.09 -16.00 29.55
C ARG A 214 -45.58 -17.28 30.23
N LEU A 215 -45.30 -17.45 31.52
CA LEU A 215 -45.80 -18.59 32.30
C LEU A 215 -47.33 -18.58 32.39
N THR A 216 -47.96 -17.43 32.62
CA THR A 216 -49.44 -17.34 32.60
C THR A 216 -50.04 -17.69 31.24
N ALA A 217 -49.38 -17.31 30.14
CA ALA A 217 -49.85 -17.63 28.79
C ALA A 217 -49.70 -19.13 28.47
N LEU A 218 -48.56 -19.75 28.83
CA LEU A 218 -48.33 -21.18 28.63
C LEU A 218 -49.26 -22.05 29.47
N ASN A 219 -49.58 -21.59 30.67
CA ASN A 219 -50.55 -22.23 31.55
C ASN A 219 -51.98 -22.13 31.00
N ALA A 220 -52.36 -20.96 30.46
CA ALA A 220 -53.65 -20.78 29.78
C ALA A 220 -53.78 -21.61 28.49
N GLU A 221 -52.67 -21.94 27.84
CA GLU A 221 -52.62 -22.83 26.66
C GLU A 221 -52.55 -24.32 27.03
N GLY A 222 -52.48 -24.69 28.32
CA GLY A 222 -52.36 -26.07 28.79
C GLY A 222 -51.01 -26.74 28.47
N LYS A 223 -49.96 -25.96 28.21
CA LYS A 223 -48.61 -26.45 27.86
C LYS A 223 -47.68 -26.43 29.07
N GLU A 224 -48.07 -27.13 30.12
CA GLU A 224 -47.34 -27.19 31.41
C GLU A 224 -45.89 -27.65 31.25
N LYS A 225 -45.64 -28.63 30.37
CA LYS A 225 -44.29 -29.15 30.07
C LYS A 225 -43.35 -28.12 29.45
N GLU A 226 -43.88 -27.11 28.76
CA GLU A 226 -43.09 -26.01 28.21
C GLU A 226 -42.88 -24.92 29.26
N ALA A 227 -43.90 -24.65 30.09
CA ALA A 227 -43.80 -23.75 31.23
C ALA A 227 -42.73 -24.20 32.25
N GLU A 228 -42.70 -25.49 32.59
CA GLU A 228 -41.67 -26.08 33.46
C GLU A 228 -40.26 -25.93 32.90
N LYS A 229 -40.09 -26.08 31.58
CA LYS A 229 -38.79 -25.92 30.91
C LYS A 229 -38.33 -24.47 30.94
N GLU A 230 -39.22 -23.54 30.60
CA GLU A 230 -38.91 -22.11 30.68
C GLU A 230 -38.57 -21.71 32.12
N TRP A 231 -39.38 -22.14 33.09
CA TRP A 231 -39.13 -21.90 34.51
C TRP A 231 -37.79 -22.50 34.98
N ALA A 232 -37.43 -23.69 34.53
CA ALA A 232 -36.14 -24.32 34.86
C ALA A 232 -34.93 -23.56 34.30
N GLU A 233 -35.08 -22.86 33.17
CA GLU A 233 -34.04 -22.01 32.61
C GLU A 233 -33.94 -20.67 33.35
N ILE A 234 -35.09 -20.06 33.65
CA ILE A 234 -35.19 -18.76 34.32
C ILE A 234 -34.75 -18.86 35.79
N SER A 235 -35.17 -19.89 36.52
CA SER A 235 -34.78 -20.13 37.92
C SER A 235 -33.26 -20.21 38.09
N LYS A 236 -32.54 -20.86 37.17
CA LYS A 236 -31.07 -20.89 37.15
C LYS A 236 -30.44 -19.51 36.96
N ILE A 237 -31.10 -18.60 36.23
CA ILE A 237 -30.65 -17.21 36.05
C ILE A 237 -30.97 -16.40 37.31
N LEU A 238 -32.15 -16.57 37.91
CA LEU A 238 -32.55 -15.90 39.15
C LEU A 238 -31.66 -16.31 40.33
N ASP A 239 -31.21 -17.57 40.39
CA ASP A 239 -30.25 -18.04 41.40
C ASP A 239 -28.91 -17.31 41.32
N LYS A 240 -28.44 -17.03 40.09
CA LYS A 240 -27.24 -16.20 39.86
C LYS A 240 -27.48 -14.73 40.27
N TRP A 241 -28.72 -14.26 40.27
CA TRP A 241 -29.13 -12.89 40.58
C TRP A 241 -29.70 -12.70 42.00
N ASN A 242 -29.49 -13.64 42.93
CA ASN A 242 -30.05 -13.62 44.30
C ASN A 242 -29.71 -12.35 45.12
N LYS A 243 -28.68 -11.59 44.74
CA LYS A 243 -28.28 -10.33 45.40
C LYS A 243 -28.98 -9.07 44.85
N VAL A 244 -29.74 -9.18 43.76
CA VAL A 244 -30.42 -8.04 43.11
C VAL A 244 -31.78 -7.81 43.78
N PRO A 245 -32.13 -6.57 44.18
CA PRO A 245 -33.44 -6.26 44.76
C PRO A 245 -34.56 -6.56 43.75
N GLY A 246 -35.69 -7.13 44.22
CA GLY A 246 -36.85 -7.47 43.39
C GLY A 246 -36.84 -8.88 42.77
N VAL A 247 -35.68 -9.55 42.68
CA VAL A 247 -35.58 -10.91 42.13
C VAL A 247 -36.32 -11.96 42.99
N LYS A 248 -36.35 -11.77 44.31
CA LYS A 248 -37.08 -12.64 45.24
C LYS A 248 -38.60 -12.53 45.08
N GLU A 249 -39.09 -11.32 44.82
CA GLU A 249 -40.51 -11.06 44.57
C GLU A 249 -40.93 -11.67 43.22
N LEU A 250 -40.13 -11.46 42.18
CA LEU A 250 -40.35 -12.09 40.88
C LEU A 250 -40.37 -13.62 40.98
N ARG A 251 -39.44 -14.21 41.74
CA ARG A 251 -39.41 -15.66 41.98
C ARG A 251 -40.70 -16.15 42.63
N ALA A 252 -41.16 -15.49 43.70
CA ALA A 252 -42.39 -15.84 44.38
C ALA A 252 -43.60 -15.75 43.43
N THR A 253 -43.68 -14.70 42.61
CA THR A 253 -44.78 -14.56 41.64
C THR A 253 -44.80 -15.68 40.60
N CYS A 254 -43.63 -16.14 40.13
CA CYS A 254 -43.56 -17.23 39.17
C CYS A 254 -43.82 -18.59 39.82
N GLU A 255 -43.40 -18.81 41.07
CA GLU A 255 -43.71 -20.03 41.84
C GLU A 255 -45.21 -20.15 42.12
N ASP A 256 -45.89 -19.05 42.45
CA ASP A 256 -47.35 -19.03 42.59
C ASP A 256 -48.05 -19.36 41.26
N ILE A 257 -47.62 -18.78 40.13
CA ILE A 257 -48.18 -19.07 38.79
C ILE A 257 -48.02 -20.55 38.40
N MET A 258 -46.88 -21.17 38.74
CA MET A 258 -46.65 -22.59 38.45
C MET A 258 -47.51 -23.50 39.33
N ARG A 259 -47.69 -23.16 40.62
CA ARG A 259 -48.57 -23.91 41.53
C ARG A 259 -50.03 -23.85 41.08
N ASP A 260 -50.48 -22.67 40.65
CA ASP A 260 -51.85 -22.47 40.16
C ASP A 260 -52.11 -23.21 38.83
N GLY A 261 -51.07 -23.52 38.06
CA GLY A 261 -51.15 -24.37 36.86
C GLY A 261 -51.31 -25.85 37.16
N GLU A 262 -50.49 -26.37 38.06
CA GLU A 262 -50.55 -27.78 38.48
C GLU A 262 -51.91 -28.15 39.11
N GLU A 263 -52.57 -27.22 39.81
CA GLU A 263 -53.93 -27.43 40.34
C GLU A 263 -55.02 -27.42 39.26
N SER A 264 -54.79 -26.78 38.10
CA SER A 264 -55.76 -26.70 37.00
C SER A 264 -55.74 -27.90 36.05
N GLY A 265 -54.65 -28.67 36.02
CA GLY A 265 -54.49 -29.88 35.22
C GLY A 265 -54.96 -31.17 35.90
N ALA A 266 -55.48 -31.09 37.13
CA ALA A 266 -55.87 -32.24 37.96
C ALA A 266 -57.39 -32.51 38.04
N ASP A 267 -58.22 -31.82 37.26
CA ASP A 267 -59.68 -32.04 37.15
C ASP A 267 -60.09 -32.53 35.74
#